data_AF-A0A7S1A6Z5-F1
#
_entry.id   AF-A0A7S1A6Z5-F1
#
_cell.length_a   1.000
_cell.length_b   1.000
_cell.length_c   1.000
_cell.angle_alpha   90.00
_cell.angle_beta   90.00
_cell.angle_gamma   90.00
#
_symmetry.space_group_name_H-M   'P 1'
#
loop_
_entity.id
_entity.type
_entity.pdbx_description
1 polymer ?
#
loop_
_entity_poly.entity_id
_entity_poly.type
_entity_poly.pdbx_seq_one_letter_code
_entity_poly.pdbx_strand_id
1 'polypeptide(L)'
;LKVALHRSCFNMDRNWWRLSKAELRDLLAKYERSVDDDARGLLLPSERERQLLGEPVISRRRDAVRRAREANRAFVDSLMRDIPDLYMPESSGPRKVAEIRCLGDSCGALPTSSYGSISSLMLHLLRDWSSSCNVVDSTYLPAITLLSELLPDGGQVLVPGAGLGRLALEIAGKGFQVEANDASRLFVTAADFLLNRPPSGKTVFPIAHLFSENWSIAEQYLEIQVPEPAPTSLLRH
;
A
#
# COMPACT_ATOMS: atom_id res chain seq x y z
N LEU A 1 13.22 -8.77 -9.23
CA LEU A 1 11.82 -9.08 -8.85
C LEU A 1 10.91 -8.90 -10.05
N LYS A 2 10.14 -9.92 -10.43
CA LYS A 2 9.04 -9.79 -11.39
C LYS A 2 7.73 -9.71 -10.61
N VAL A 3 6.84 -8.77 -10.92
CA VAL A 3 5.51 -8.70 -10.31
C VAL A 3 4.47 -9.04 -11.37
N ALA A 4 3.71 -10.11 -11.16
CA ALA A 4 2.76 -10.63 -12.13
C ALA A 4 1.32 -10.37 -11.69
N LEU A 5 0.48 -9.91 -12.63
CA LEU A 5 -0.98 -9.81 -12.46
C LEU A 5 -1.70 -10.72 -13.46
N HIS A 6 -2.83 -11.27 -13.02
CA HIS A 6 -3.69 -12.11 -13.83
C HIS A 6 -4.72 -11.29 -14.61
N ARG A 7 -4.94 -11.60 -15.90
CA ARG A 7 -5.87 -10.93 -16.81
C ARG A 7 -7.16 -11.74 -16.99
N SER A 8 -8.33 -11.13 -16.74
CA SER A 8 -9.61 -11.67 -17.23
C SER A 8 -9.87 -11.18 -18.65
N CYS A 9 -10.18 -12.09 -19.57
CA CYS A 9 -10.50 -11.82 -20.97
C CYS A 9 -11.47 -10.63 -21.08
N PHE A 10 -11.06 -9.50 -21.68
CA PHE A 10 -11.91 -8.50 -22.37
C PHE A 10 -11.24 -7.14 -22.67
N ASN A 11 -9.96 -6.89 -22.36
CA ASN A 11 -9.36 -5.57 -22.66
C ASN A 11 -7.93 -5.63 -23.23
N MET A 12 -7.69 -5.06 -24.42
CA MET A 12 -6.45 -5.17 -25.22
C MET A 12 -5.28 -4.27 -24.75
N ASP A 13 -5.44 -3.48 -23.69
CA ASP A 13 -4.40 -2.57 -23.21
C ASP A 13 -3.28 -3.27 -22.43
N ARG A 14 -2.02 -3.01 -22.82
CA ARG A 14 -0.80 -3.51 -22.13
C ARG A 14 -0.70 -3.10 -20.65
N ASN A 15 -1.43 -2.07 -20.24
CA ASN A 15 -1.39 -1.49 -18.89
C ASN A 15 -2.65 -1.76 -18.07
N TRP A 16 -3.52 -2.70 -18.46
CA TRP A 16 -4.78 -3.02 -17.75
C TRP A 16 -4.58 -3.30 -16.25
N TRP A 17 -3.46 -3.92 -15.89
CA TRP A 17 -3.08 -4.22 -14.52
C TRP A 17 -3.00 -2.99 -13.62
N ARG A 18 -2.71 -1.81 -14.20
CA ARG A 18 -2.62 -0.54 -13.49
C ARG A 18 -4.01 0.09 -13.37
N LEU A 19 -4.33 0.65 -12.21
CA LEU A 19 -5.53 1.46 -12.05
C LEU A 19 -5.40 2.77 -12.83
N SER A 20 -6.49 3.24 -13.39
CA SER A 20 -6.60 4.59 -13.94
C SER A 20 -6.72 5.63 -12.82
N LYS A 21 -6.42 6.90 -13.14
CA LYS A 21 -6.66 8.03 -12.23
C LYS A 21 -8.13 8.12 -11.80
N ALA A 22 -9.07 7.78 -12.69
CA ALA A 22 -10.50 7.79 -12.39
C ALA A 22 -10.88 6.71 -11.35
N GLU A 23 -10.36 5.48 -11.52
CA GLU A 23 -10.59 4.39 -10.57
C GLU A 23 -10.00 4.69 -9.19
N LEU A 24 -8.77 5.23 -9.13
CA LEU A 24 -8.18 5.64 -7.85
C LEU A 24 -8.95 6.78 -7.17
N ARG A 25 -9.47 7.76 -7.94
CA ARG A 25 -10.33 8.81 -7.38
C ARG A 25 -11.62 8.26 -6.79
N ASP A 26 -12.25 7.29 -7.46
CA ASP A 26 -13.45 6.65 -6.93
C ASP A 26 -13.16 5.86 -5.64
N LEU A 27 -12.07 5.09 -5.60
CA LEU A 27 -11.64 4.39 -4.39
C LEU A 27 -11.33 5.34 -3.23
N LEU A 28 -10.64 6.46 -3.51
CA LEU A 28 -10.37 7.50 -2.51
C LEU A 28 -11.66 8.14 -2.00
N ALA A 29 -12.58 8.49 -2.90
CA ALA A 29 -13.85 9.09 -2.51
C ALA A 29 -14.70 8.13 -1.66
N LYS A 30 -14.70 6.83 -1.97
CA LYS A 30 -15.36 5.80 -1.15
C LYS A 30 -14.73 5.71 0.24
N TYR A 31 -13.41 5.71 0.32
CA TYR A 31 -12.68 5.70 1.58
C TYR A 31 -12.98 6.91 2.45
N GLU A 32 -12.89 8.12 1.89
CA GLU A 32 -13.16 9.34 2.65
C GLU A 32 -14.60 9.45 3.13
N ARG A 33 -15.57 9.01 2.32
CA ARG A 33 -16.97 8.93 2.76
C ARG A 33 -17.13 7.99 3.95
N SER A 34 -16.52 6.79 3.89
CA SER A 34 -16.55 5.84 5.02
C SER A 34 -15.95 6.45 6.28
N VAL A 35 -14.79 7.10 6.17
CA VAL A 35 -14.12 7.76 7.31
C VAL A 35 -14.97 8.90 7.86
N ASP A 36 -15.57 9.73 6.99
CA ASP A 36 -16.42 10.85 7.40
C ASP A 36 -17.70 10.37 8.09
N ASP A 37 -18.30 9.27 7.63
CA ASP A 37 -19.49 8.67 8.23
C ASP A 37 -19.18 8.09 9.62
N ASP A 38 -18.08 7.36 9.77
CA ASP A 38 -17.65 6.80 11.05
C ASP A 38 -17.18 7.89 12.04
N ALA A 39 -16.55 8.95 11.54
CA ALA A 39 -16.10 10.09 12.34
C ALA A 39 -17.22 11.06 12.75
N ARG A 40 -18.42 10.95 12.14
CA ARG A 40 -19.46 11.98 12.25
C ARG A 40 -19.82 12.31 13.70
N GLY A 41 -20.10 11.31 14.51
CA GLY A 41 -20.47 11.50 15.91
C GLY A 41 -19.34 12.10 16.76
N LEU A 42 -18.08 11.86 16.35
CA LEU A 42 -16.90 12.38 17.04
C LEU A 42 -16.57 13.83 16.66
N LEU A 43 -16.88 14.22 15.43
CA LEU A 43 -16.60 15.56 14.90
C LEU A 43 -17.74 16.54 15.16
N LEU A 44 -18.98 16.03 15.24
CA LEU A 44 -20.20 16.79 15.46
C LEU A 44 -20.91 16.34 16.74
N PRO A 45 -20.27 16.45 17.92
CA PRO A 45 -20.91 16.09 19.19
C PRO A 45 -22.08 17.03 19.50
N SER A 46 -23.09 16.47 20.16
CA SER A 46 -24.21 17.22 20.73
C SER A 46 -23.74 18.24 21.77
N GLU A 47 -24.60 19.21 22.11
CA GLU A 47 -24.29 20.21 23.13
C GLU A 47 -23.94 19.57 24.49
N ARG A 48 -24.65 18.51 24.86
CA ARG A 48 -24.37 17.76 26.10
C ARG A 48 -23.00 17.08 26.07
N GLU A 49 -22.64 16.43 24.97
CA GLU A 49 -21.32 15.81 24.82
C GLU A 49 -20.19 16.86 24.80
N ARG A 50 -20.43 18.02 24.19
CA ARG A 50 -19.49 19.16 24.23
C ARG A 50 -19.21 19.64 25.64
N GLN A 51 -20.25 19.77 26.46
CA GLN A 51 -20.12 20.15 27.86
C GLN A 51 -19.34 19.10 28.68
N LEU A 52 -19.56 17.81 28.42
CA LEU A 52 -18.90 16.72 29.14
C LEU A 52 -17.44 16.51 28.74
N LEU A 53 -17.12 16.58 27.45
CA LEU A 53 -15.78 16.33 26.91
C LEU A 53 -14.88 17.57 26.98
N GLY A 54 -15.47 18.76 26.87
CA GLY A 54 -14.77 20.03 26.76
C GLY A 54 -14.19 20.31 25.37
N GLU A 55 -14.11 21.58 25.01
CA GLU A 55 -13.60 22.02 23.69
C GLU A 55 -12.15 21.57 23.40
N PRO A 56 -11.20 21.53 24.37
CA PRO A 56 -9.83 21.10 24.08
C PRO A 56 -9.73 19.67 23.54
N VAL A 57 -10.54 18.74 24.06
CA VAL A 57 -10.55 17.34 23.61
C VAL A 57 -11.12 17.24 22.21
N ILE A 58 -12.21 17.97 21.95
CA ILE A 58 -12.91 17.99 20.66
C ILE A 58 -12.02 18.61 19.58
N SER A 59 -11.39 19.75 19.87
CA SER A 59 -10.46 20.43 18.95
C SER A 59 -9.30 19.51 18.60
N ARG A 60 -8.66 18.88 19.61
CA ARG A 60 -7.54 17.96 19.38
C ARG A 60 -7.93 16.79 18.47
N ARG A 61 -9.13 16.24 18.65
CA ARG A 61 -9.64 15.14 17.80
C ARG A 61 -9.91 15.61 16.37
N ARG A 62 -10.55 16.79 16.21
CA ARG A 62 -10.81 17.40 14.90
C ARG A 62 -9.51 17.65 14.13
N ASP A 63 -8.50 18.19 14.80
CA ASP A 63 -7.19 18.43 14.23
C ASP A 63 -6.48 17.13 13.82
N ALA A 64 -6.58 16.08 14.64
CA ALA A 64 -6.01 14.77 14.32
C ALA A 64 -6.67 14.15 13.08
N VAL A 65 -8.00 14.13 13.02
CA VAL A 65 -8.75 13.64 11.85
C VAL A 65 -8.39 14.42 10.60
N ARG A 66 -8.36 15.76 10.68
CA ARG A 66 -8.03 16.62 9.55
C ARG A 66 -6.62 16.34 9.01
N ARG A 67 -5.62 16.33 9.89
CA ARG A 67 -4.22 16.05 9.51
C ARG A 67 -4.09 14.67 8.86
N ALA A 68 -4.71 13.65 9.45
CA ALA A 68 -4.65 12.29 8.93
C ALA A 68 -5.31 12.16 7.55
N ARG A 69 -6.48 12.78 7.37
CA ARG A 69 -7.17 12.82 6.08
C ARG A 69 -6.33 13.54 5.01
N GLU A 70 -5.79 14.70 5.33
CA GLU A 70 -4.95 15.48 4.41
C GLU A 70 -3.69 14.70 3.99
N ALA A 71 -2.99 14.09 4.95
CA ALA A 71 -1.80 13.29 4.68
C ALA A 71 -2.10 12.03 3.85
N ASN A 72 -3.14 11.27 4.21
CA ASN A 72 -3.56 10.07 3.48
C ASN A 72 -3.99 10.40 2.05
N ARG A 73 -4.76 11.49 1.85
CA ARG A 73 -5.09 12.01 0.52
C ARG A 73 -3.83 12.35 -0.26
N ALA A 74 -2.89 13.09 0.34
CA ALA A 74 -1.67 13.51 -0.33
C ALA A 74 -0.78 12.34 -0.79
N PHE A 75 -0.80 11.22 -0.05
CA PHE A 75 -0.17 9.97 -0.49
C PHE A 75 -0.86 9.42 -1.74
N VAL A 76 -2.18 9.23 -1.71
CA VAL A 76 -2.93 8.69 -2.86
C VAL A 76 -2.84 9.62 -4.07
N ASP A 77 -2.87 10.93 -3.89
CA ASP A 77 -2.66 11.90 -4.97
C ASP A 77 -1.25 11.79 -5.58
N SER A 78 -0.25 11.41 -4.79
CA SER A 78 1.10 11.17 -5.29
C SER A 78 1.15 9.89 -6.14
N LEU A 79 0.45 8.84 -5.72
CA LEU A 79 0.23 7.63 -6.53
C LEU A 79 -0.52 7.96 -7.83
N MET A 80 -1.55 8.82 -7.77
CA MET A 80 -2.29 9.24 -8.97
C MET A 80 -1.43 10.06 -9.94
N ARG A 81 -0.56 10.93 -9.42
CA ARG A 81 0.38 11.73 -10.24
C ARG A 81 1.42 10.86 -10.95
N ASP A 82 1.79 9.73 -10.37
CA ASP A 82 2.72 8.77 -10.98
C ASP A 82 2.12 8.02 -12.17
N ILE A 83 0.80 7.86 -12.22
CA ILE A 83 0.15 7.18 -13.34
C ILE A 83 0.31 8.03 -14.60
N PRO A 84 0.98 7.52 -15.65
CA PRO A 84 1.16 8.27 -16.89
C PRO A 84 -0.19 8.54 -17.53
N ASP A 85 -0.33 9.72 -18.15
CA ASP A 85 -1.45 9.95 -19.06
C ASP A 85 -1.30 8.99 -20.25
N LEU A 86 -2.45 8.48 -20.73
CA LEU A 86 -2.68 7.28 -21.58
C LEU A 86 -1.74 7.02 -22.79
N TYR A 87 -0.76 7.87 -23.08
CA TYR A 87 0.08 7.82 -24.29
C TYR A 87 1.58 8.09 -24.08
N MET A 88 2.09 8.15 -22.85
CA MET A 88 3.53 8.33 -22.64
C MET A 88 4.27 6.99 -22.60
N PRO A 89 5.26 6.73 -23.48
CA PRO A 89 6.17 5.60 -23.30
C PRO A 89 6.90 5.74 -21.97
N GLU A 90 7.16 4.62 -21.29
CA GLU A 90 7.84 4.61 -20.00
C GLU A 90 9.15 5.40 -20.11
N SER A 91 9.22 6.55 -19.44
CA SER A 91 10.44 7.34 -19.43
C SER A 91 11.59 6.52 -18.84
N SER A 92 12.79 6.72 -19.38
CA SER A 92 14.08 6.21 -18.89
C SER A 92 14.43 6.77 -17.50
N GLY A 93 13.58 6.47 -16.51
CA GLY A 93 13.75 6.84 -15.12
C GLY A 93 14.78 5.96 -14.41
N PRO A 94 15.01 6.20 -13.11
CA PRO A 94 15.98 5.46 -12.31
C PRO A 94 15.77 3.94 -12.35
N ARG A 95 16.83 3.21 -11.98
CA ARG A 95 16.92 1.73 -12.04
C ARG A 95 15.66 1.10 -11.43
N LYS A 96 14.88 0.40 -12.26
CA LYS A 96 13.68 -0.33 -11.81
C LYS A 96 14.08 -1.41 -10.81
N VAL A 97 13.47 -1.38 -9.62
CA VAL A 97 13.61 -2.41 -8.58
C VAL A 97 12.82 -3.66 -8.96
N ALA A 98 11.69 -3.46 -9.65
CA ALA A 98 10.79 -4.53 -10.07
C ALA A 98 10.30 -4.34 -11.50
N GLU A 99 10.15 -5.45 -12.22
CA GLU A 99 9.52 -5.49 -13.54
C GLU A 99 8.07 -5.97 -13.39
N ILE A 100 7.09 -5.17 -13.80
CA ILE A 100 5.68 -5.58 -13.77
C ILE A 100 5.30 -6.29 -15.07
N ARG A 101 4.64 -7.44 -14.98
CA ARG A 101 4.21 -8.27 -16.11
C ARG A 101 2.72 -8.62 -15.98
N CYS A 102 2.03 -8.60 -17.12
CA CYS A 102 0.72 -9.25 -17.24
C CYS A 102 0.92 -10.68 -17.71
N LEU A 103 0.28 -11.64 -17.04
CA LEU A 103 0.21 -13.00 -17.54
C LEU A 103 -0.75 -13.08 -18.72
N GLY A 104 -0.45 -13.94 -19.69
CA GLY A 104 -1.25 -14.13 -20.89
C GLY A 104 -2.59 -14.85 -20.62
N ASP A 105 -3.50 -14.76 -21.59
CA ASP A 105 -4.88 -15.26 -21.49
C ASP A 105 -4.99 -16.79 -21.29
N SER A 106 -3.90 -17.53 -21.50
CA SER A 106 -3.83 -18.99 -21.28
C SER A 106 -3.69 -19.39 -19.81
N CYS A 107 -3.41 -18.44 -18.91
CA CYS A 107 -3.39 -18.67 -17.48
C CYS A 107 -4.82 -18.50 -16.93
N GLY A 108 -5.31 -19.38 -16.04
CA GLY A 108 -6.68 -19.25 -15.49
C GLY A 108 -6.83 -18.10 -14.49
N ALA A 109 -7.83 -17.23 -14.67
CA ALA A 109 -8.02 -16.00 -13.87
C ALA A 109 -8.86 -16.18 -12.62
N LEU A 110 -8.50 -15.47 -11.54
CA LEU A 110 -9.46 -15.17 -10.49
C LEU A 110 -10.49 -14.14 -11.00
N PRO A 111 -11.74 -14.16 -10.50
CA PRO A 111 -12.77 -13.22 -10.91
C PRO A 111 -12.33 -11.75 -10.77
N THR A 112 -12.79 -10.89 -11.68
CA THR A 112 -12.37 -9.48 -11.86
C THR A 112 -12.74 -8.55 -10.70
N SER A 113 -13.33 -9.06 -9.60
CA SER A 113 -13.50 -8.27 -8.39
C SER A 113 -12.12 -8.05 -7.75
N SER A 114 -11.47 -6.95 -8.11
CA SER A 114 -10.24 -6.51 -7.43
C SER A 114 -10.54 -6.37 -5.94
N TYR A 115 -10.01 -7.28 -5.12
CA TYR A 115 -10.01 -7.08 -3.69
C TYR A 115 -9.05 -5.93 -3.38
N GLY A 116 -9.37 -5.10 -2.39
CA GLY A 116 -8.55 -3.96 -2.00
C GLY A 116 -9.32 -2.65 -1.99
N SER A 117 -9.25 -1.97 -0.87
CA SER A 117 -9.72 -0.61 -0.65
C SER A 117 -8.55 0.28 -0.26
N ILE A 118 -8.74 1.61 -0.23
CA ILE A 118 -7.72 2.50 0.33
C ILE A 118 -7.48 2.16 1.80
N SER A 119 -8.49 1.74 2.56
CA SER A 119 -8.31 1.24 3.94
C SER A 119 -7.30 0.09 4.00
N SER A 120 -7.46 -0.95 3.19
CA SER A 120 -6.51 -2.08 3.17
C SER A 120 -5.14 -1.67 2.63
N LEU A 121 -5.07 -0.73 1.68
CA LEU A 121 -3.80 -0.17 1.21
C LEU A 121 -3.05 0.51 2.37
N MET A 122 -3.73 1.34 3.16
CA MET A 122 -3.14 2.02 4.31
C MET A 122 -2.56 1.02 5.33
N LEU A 123 -3.28 -0.06 5.63
CA LEU A 123 -2.78 -1.13 6.50
C LEU A 123 -1.59 -1.88 5.90
N HIS A 124 -1.60 -2.14 4.59
CA HIS A 124 -0.46 -2.73 3.91
C HIS A 124 0.76 -1.80 3.91
N LEU A 125 0.61 -0.48 3.83
CA LEU A 125 1.73 0.47 3.96
C LEU A 125 2.38 0.40 5.34
N LEU A 126 1.57 0.34 6.40
CA LEU A 126 2.06 0.14 7.78
C LEU A 126 2.85 -1.17 7.89
N ARG A 127 2.30 -2.27 7.36
CA ARG A 127 2.92 -3.59 7.43
C ARG A 127 4.22 -3.66 6.62
N ASP A 128 4.16 -3.29 5.34
CA ASP A 128 5.22 -3.60 4.37
C ASP A 128 6.31 -2.50 4.32
N TRP A 129 5.96 -1.25 4.59
CA TRP A 129 6.80 -0.09 4.23
C TRP A 129 6.89 0.97 5.32
N SER A 130 6.76 0.55 6.58
CA SER A 130 7.05 1.38 7.75
C SER A 130 8.07 0.72 8.67
N SER A 131 8.77 1.55 9.44
CA SER A 131 9.62 1.12 10.56
C SER A 131 8.81 0.73 11.81
N SER A 132 7.51 1.04 11.86
CA SER A 132 6.66 0.86 13.04
C SER A 132 6.05 -0.54 13.16
N CYS A 133 6.17 -1.39 12.14
CA CYS A 133 5.65 -2.76 12.16
C CYS A 133 6.81 -3.78 12.23
N ASN A 134 6.75 -4.70 13.18
CA ASN A 134 7.77 -5.74 13.39
C ASN A 134 7.59 -6.97 12.48
N VAL A 135 6.80 -6.88 11.41
CA VAL A 135 6.50 -8.02 10.53
C VAL A 135 7.77 -8.59 9.88
N VAL A 136 8.78 -7.75 9.67
CA VAL A 136 10.06 -8.16 9.10
C VAL A 136 10.73 -9.18 10.01
N ASP A 137 10.89 -8.88 11.30
CA ASP A 137 11.55 -9.77 12.25
C ASP A 137 10.68 -10.96 12.65
N SER A 138 9.39 -10.73 12.84
CA SER A 138 8.45 -11.75 13.35
C SER A 138 7.98 -12.75 12.29
N THR A 139 7.94 -12.35 11.01
CA THR A 139 7.31 -13.15 9.94
C THR A 139 8.22 -13.33 8.72
N TYR A 140 8.82 -12.26 8.20
CA TYR A 140 9.58 -12.35 6.94
C TYR A 140 10.95 -13.00 7.12
N LEU A 141 11.72 -12.57 8.13
CA LEU A 141 13.04 -13.09 8.40
C LEU A 141 13.04 -14.60 8.69
N PRO A 142 12.12 -15.17 9.51
CA PRO A 142 12.02 -16.61 9.69
C PRO A 142 11.82 -17.37 8.37
N ALA A 143 10.95 -16.87 7.49
CA ALA A 143 10.68 -17.49 6.20
C ALA A 143 11.90 -17.42 5.26
N ILE A 144 12.59 -16.27 5.23
CA ILE A 144 13.79 -16.05 4.41
C ILE A 144 14.96 -16.92 4.89
N THR A 145 15.15 -17.04 6.21
CA THR A 145 16.20 -17.88 6.80
C THR A 145 15.98 -19.34 6.42
N LEU A 146 14.78 -19.86 6.62
CA LEU A 146 14.44 -21.24 6.24
C LEU A 146 14.61 -21.47 4.73
N LEU A 147 14.18 -20.51 3.91
CA LEU A 147 14.38 -20.57 2.46
C LEU A 147 15.87 -20.64 2.09
N SER A 148 16.73 -19.89 2.78
CA SER A 148 18.17 -19.85 2.53
C SER A 148 18.87 -21.14 2.98
N GLU A 149 18.37 -21.79 4.03
CA GLU A 149 18.85 -23.11 4.47
C GLU A 149 18.46 -24.22 3.49
N LEU A 150 17.23 -24.15 2.95
CA LEU A 150 16.72 -25.14 1.99
C LEU A 150 17.33 -24.98 0.59
N LEU A 151 17.68 -23.76 0.20
CA LEU A 151 18.21 -23.42 -1.12
C LEU A 151 19.49 -22.55 -0.98
N PRO A 152 20.61 -23.13 -0.49
CA PRO A 152 21.84 -22.38 -0.20
C PRO A 152 22.49 -21.77 -1.45
N ASP A 153 22.31 -22.40 -2.62
CA ASP A 153 22.81 -21.89 -3.91
C ASP A 153 21.84 -20.90 -4.58
N GLY A 154 20.77 -20.51 -3.88
CA GLY A 154 19.68 -19.70 -4.40
C GLY A 154 18.66 -20.52 -5.20
N GLY A 155 17.78 -19.82 -5.92
CA GLY A 155 16.72 -20.46 -6.70
C GLY A 155 15.66 -19.49 -7.20
N GLN A 156 14.65 -20.05 -7.86
CA GLN A 156 13.46 -19.33 -8.30
C GLN A 156 12.36 -19.46 -7.25
N VAL A 157 11.78 -18.33 -6.84
CA VAL A 157 10.81 -18.26 -5.74
C VAL A 157 9.56 -17.54 -6.22
N LEU A 158 8.40 -18.16 -6.02
CA LEU A 158 7.10 -17.54 -6.24
C LEU A 158 6.50 -17.08 -4.91
N VAL A 159 6.09 -15.81 -4.83
CA VAL A 159 5.40 -15.22 -3.68
C VAL A 159 3.96 -14.87 -4.11
N PRO A 160 2.98 -15.78 -3.91
CA PRO A 160 1.57 -15.49 -4.19
C PRO A 160 0.98 -14.57 -3.12
N GLY A 161 0.05 -13.69 -3.51
CA GLY A 161 -0.54 -12.69 -2.61
C GLY A 161 0.50 -11.71 -2.06
N ALA A 162 1.42 -11.26 -2.90
CA ALA A 162 2.60 -10.49 -2.49
C ALA A 162 2.29 -9.10 -1.89
N GLY A 163 1.05 -8.61 -1.97
CA GLY A 163 0.67 -7.31 -1.42
C GLY A 163 1.47 -6.19 -2.06
N LEU A 164 2.21 -5.42 -1.24
CA LEU A 164 3.06 -4.33 -1.73
C LEU A 164 4.50 -4.76 -2.03
N GLY A 165 4.78 -6.07 -2.01
CA GLY A 165 6.01 -6.65 -2.51
C GLY A 165 7.20 -6.62 -1.55
N ARG A 166 7.00 -6.26 -0.26
CA ARG A 166 8.12 -6.17 0.71
C ARG A 166 8.83 -7.49 0.90
N LEU A 167 8.13 -8.57 1.26
CA LEU A 167 8.73 -9.89 1.43
C LEU A 167 9.44 -10.37 0.17
N ALA A 168 8.81 -10.19 -1.00
CA ALA A 168 9.39 -10.57 -2.27
C ALA A 168 10.68 -9.80 -2.58
N LEU A 169 10.77 -8.54 -2.16
CA LEU A 169 11.98 -7.74 -2.30
C LEU A 169 13.08 -8.17 -1.32
N GLU A 170 12.73 -8.48 -0.07
CA GLU A 170 13.67 -9.01 0.93
C GLU A 170 14.28 -10.34 0.47
N ILE A 171 13.46 -11.25 -0.09
CA ILE A 171 13.94 -12.51 -0.68
C ILE A 171 14.87 -12.24 -1.88
N ALA A 172 14.50 -11.30 -2.77
CA ALA A 172 15.35 -10.92 -3.89
C ALA A 172 16.68 -10.30 -3.43
N GLY A 173 16.65 -9.53 -2.33
CA GLY A 173 17.81 -8.98 -1.64
C GLY A 173 18.66 -10.01 -0.90
N LYS A 174 18.34 -11.31 -0.98
CA LYS A 174 19.21 -12.43 -0.58
C LYS A 174 19.80 -13.19 -1.78
N GLY A 175 19.60 -12.68 -3.00
CA GLY A 175 20.14 -13.27 -4.24
C GLY A 175 19.18 -14.21 -4.98
N PHE A 176 17.96 -14.41 -4.50
CA PHE A 176 16.97 -15.26 -5.17
C PHE A 176 16.33 -14.59 -6.38
N GLN A 177 15.92 -15.40 -7.36
CA GLN A 177 15.10 -14.96 -8.49
C GLN A 177 13.62 -15.01 -8.11
N VAL A 178 13.06 -13.84 -7.79
CA VAL A 178 11.69 -13.79 -7.24
C VAL A 178 10.65 -13.35 -8.27
N GLU A 179 9.55 -14.08 -8.32
CA GLU A 179 8.27 -13.69 -8.91
C GLU A 179 7.26 -13.43 -7.79
N ALA A 180 6.71 -12.23 -7.73
CA ALA A 180 5.63 -11.84 -6.83
C ALA A 180 4.33 -11.79 -7.61
N ASN A 181 3.26 -12.40 -7.10
CA ASN A 181 1.95 -12.36 -7.73
C ASN A 181 0.93 -11.76 -6.79
N ASP A 182 0.09 -10.87 -7.30
CA ASP A 182 -1.06 -10.36 -6.58
C ASP A 182 -2.22 -10.18 -7.57
N ALA A 183 -3.46 -10.40 -7.12
CA ALA A 183 -4.64 -10.26 -7.97
C ALA A 183 -5.33 -8.89 -7.80
N SER A 184 -4.92 -8.08 -6.82
CA SER A 184 -5.40 -6.71 -6.63
C SER A 184 -4.69 -5.74 -7.57
N ARG A 185 -5.45 -5.11 -8.48
CA ARG A 185 -4.94 -4.01 -9.31
C ARG A 185 -4.48 -2.84 -8.43
N LEU A 186 -5.15 -2.59 -7.31
CA LEU A 186 -4.76 -1.54 -6.36
C LEU A 186 -3.37 -1.82 -5.77
N PHE A 187 -3.14 -3.03 -5.27
CA PHE A 187 -1.86 -3.37 -4.64
C PHE A 187 -0.72 -3.42 -5.65
N VAL A 188 -0.93 -3.95 -6.86
CA VAL A 188 0.15 -3.92 -7.86
C VAL A 188 0.42 -2.52 -8.39
N THR A 189 -0.60 -1.67 -8.55
CA THR A 189 -0.41 -0.25 -8.87
C THR A 189 0.43 0.45 -7.79
N ALA A 190 0.11 0.22 -6.52
CA ALA A 190 0.86 0.78 -5.40
C ALA A 190 2.27 0.18 -5.27
N ALA A 191 2.44 -1.12 -5.50
CA ALA A 191 3.74 -1.80 -5.47
C ALA A 191 4.66 -1.27 -6.57
N ASP A 192 4.16 -1.07 -7.80
CA ASP A 192 4.95 -0.46 -8.88
C ASP A 192 5.41 0.95 -8.50
N PHE A 193 4.51 1.79 -7.95
CA PHE A 193 4.87 3.12 -7.47
C PHE A 193 5.95 3.05 -6.37
N LEU A 194 5.73 2.25 -5.32
CA LEU A 194 6.66 2.15 -4.20
C LEU A 194 8.01 1.60 -4.65
N LEU A 195 8.04 0.49 -5.38
CA LEU A 195 9.27 -0.19 -5.75
C LEU A 195 10.07 0.59 -6.80
N ASN A 196 9.42 1.10 -7.83
CA ASN A 196 10.12 1.69 -8.98
C ASN A 196 10.26 3.21 -8.90
N ARG A 197 9.34 3.89 -8.22
CA ARG A 197 9.30 5.36 -8.14
C ARG A 197 8.92 5.80 -6.71
N PRO A 198 9.64 5.31 -5.68
CA PRO A 198 9.28 5.55 -4.28
C PRO A 198 9.20 7.06 -4.03
N PRO A 199 8.13 7.54 -3.37
CA PRO A 199 8.10 8.93 -2.95
C PRO A 199 9.16 9.17 -1.86
N SER A 200 9.75 10.36 -1.82
CA SER A 200 10.68 10.72 -0.75
C SER A 200 9.88 11.03 0.53
N GLY A 201 9.92 10.11 1.51
CA GLY A 201 9.44 10.31 2.88
C GLY A 201 8.02 10.88 2.98
N LYS A 202 7.00 10.07 2.68
CA LYS A 202 5.60 10.49 2.80
C LYS A 202 5.05 10.10 4.16
N THR A 203 4.52 11.08 4.86
CA THR A 203 3.70 10.85 6.05
C THR A 203 2.37 10.19 5.68
N VAL A 204 2.04 9.10 6.37
CA VAL A 204 0.76 8.37 6.27
C VAL A 204 0.22 8.08 7.67
N PHE A 205 -1.11 8.06 7.81
CA PHE A 205 -1.82 7.68 9.03
C PHE A 205 -2.64 6.41 8.78
N PRO A 206 -2.01 5.23 8.93
CA PRO A 206 -2.48 4.01 8.31
C PRO A 206 -3.75 3.46 8.97
N ILE A 207 -3.94 3.75 10.25
CA ILE A 207 -5.06 3.27 11.07
C ILE A 207 -6.09 4.33 11.40
N ALA A 208 -5.99 5.54 10.80
CA ALA A 208 -6.91 6.66 11.05
C ALA A 208 -8.38 6.38 10.68
N HIS A 209 -8.64 5.30 9.93
CA HIS A 209 -9.97 4.86 9.55
C HIS A 209 -10.54 3.77 10.48
N LEU A 210 -9.78 3.31 11.47
CA LEU A 210 -10.23 2.34 12.48
C LEU A 210 -10.68 3.11 13.72
N PHE A 211 -11.98 3.15 14.00
CA PHE A 211 -12.56 3.94 15.10
C PHE A 211 -12.77 3.15 16.39
N SER A 212 -12.64 1.83 16.35
CA SER A 212 -12.74 0.93 17.50
C SER A 212 -11.36 0.51 17.99
N GLU A 213 -11.27 0.06 19.25
CA GLU A 213 -10.04 -0.53 19.83
C GLU A 213 -8.81 0.39 19.83
N ASN A 214 -9.00 1.69 20.03
CA ASN A 214 -7.91 2.65 20.20
C ASN A 214 -7.87 3.14 21.66
N TRP A 215 -6.73 3.01 22.35
CA TRP A 215 -6.61 3.51 23.73
C TRP A 215 -6.44 5.02 23.77
N SER A 216 -5.87 5.62 22.71
CA SER A 216 -5.65 7.05 22.64
C SER A 216 -5.77 7.62 21.23
N ILE A 217 -5.92 8.95 21.14
CA ILE A 217 -5.84 9.70 19.86
C ILE A 217 -4.45 9.48 19.22
N ALA A 218 -3.38 9.42 20.03
CA ALA A 218 -2.03 9.25 19.49
C ALA A 218 -1.86 7.88 18.81
N GLU A 219 -2.50 6.84 19.34
CA GLU A 219 -2.49 5.51 18.72
C GLU A 219 -3.34 5.47 17.45
N GLN A 220 -4.59 5.95 17.49
CA GLN A 220 -5.45 5.95 16.30
C GLN A 220 -4.84 6.74 15.13
N TYR A 221 -4.20 7.87 15.45
CA TYR A 221 -3.52 8.71 14.47
C TYR A 221 -2.02 8.51 14.54
N LEU A 222 -1.59 7.24 14.59
CA LEU A 222 -0.21 6.83 14.42
C LEU A 222 0.32 7.39 13.10
N GLU A 223 1.41 8.14 13.19
CA GLU A 223 2.09 8.73 12.05
C GLU A 223 3.27 7.82 11.63
N ILE A 224 3.34 7.46 10.36
CA ILE A 224 4.47 6.69 9.79
C ILE A 224 5.05 7.38 8.57
N GLN A 225 6.34 7.11 8.31
CA GLN A 225 7.02 7.49 7.08
C GLN A 225 7.00 6.32 6.09
N VAL A 226 6.67 6.60 4.82
CA VAL A 226 6.56 5.58 3.78
C VAL A 226 7.20 6.06 2.47
N PRO A 227 7.99 5.22 1.78
CA PRO A 227 8.49 3.93 2.24
C PRO A 227 9.68 4.08 3.21
N GLU A 228 9.64 3.35 4.31
CA GLU A 228 10.76 3.20 5.23
C GLU A 228 10.98 1.70 5.56
N PRO A 229 12.16 1.13 5.24
CA PRO A 229 13.28 1.73 4.53
C PRO A 229 12.96 1.96 3.03
N ALA A 230 13.83 2.70 2.35
CA ALA A 230 13.72 2.87 0.90
C ALA A 230 13.90 1.51 0.18
N PRO A 231 13.08 1.15 -0.83
CA PRO A 231 13.15 -0.15 -1.49
C PRO A 231 14.55 -0.50 -2.02
N THR A 232 15.28 0.50 -2.56
CA THR A 232 16.62 0.28 -3.12
C THR A 232 17.67 -0.08 -2.07
N SER A 233 17.46 0.21 -0.78
CA SER A 233 18.39 -0.20 0.28
C SER A 233 18.33 -1.70 0.55
N LEU A 234 17.21 -2.36 0.25
CA LEU A 234 17.02 -3.80 0.46
C LEU A 234 17.72 -4.66 -0.60
N LEU A 235 18.20 -4.04 -1.69
CA LEU A 235 18.93 -4.73 -2.77
C LEU A 235 20.44 -4.53 -2.74
N ARG A 236 20.96 -3.76 -1.78
CA ARG A 236 22.40 -3.49 -1.67
C ARG A 236 23.05 -4.59 -0.84
N HIS A 237 23.82 -5.45 -1.51
CA HIS A 237 24.88 -6.26 -0.91
C HIS A 237 26.19 -5.46 -0.89
#